data_AF-A0A2K8UBG5-F1
#
_entry.id   AF-A0A2K8UBG5-F1
#
_cell.length_a   1.000
_cell.length_b   1.000
_cell.length_c   1.000
_cell.angle_alpha   90.00
_cell.angle_beta   90.00
_cell.angle_gamma   90.00
#
_symmetry.space_group_name_H-M   'P 1'
#
loop_
_entity.id
_entity.type
_entity.pdbx_description
1 polymer ?
#
loop_
_entity_poly.entity_id
_entity_poly.type
_entity_poly.pdbx_seq_one_letter_code
_entity_poly.pdbx_strand_id
1 'polypeptide(L)'
;MTTAPEVQAIPGGLMEVVWTTDEAADSRVNFGDSPALLSRVAGDIEYGLAHRVRLAGLVPGATYYYQVTSVDPMGNATSSSIGDFVAAVPSFTLTVSKSGAGSGAVGGGGTWPVDTSVTATASAASGSSFAGWTPTGCGVAFALTGDASCIARFTLAADLDGDSDVDNGDYTVFRAALGACSGAARYRLASDYDRDGCVTTGDYRIWYGFYRSFLVRP
;
A
#
# COMPACT_ATOMS: atom_id res chain seq x y z
N MET A 1 8.66 30.52 33.45
CA MET A 1 7.32 30.30 32.87
C MET A 1 7.39 29.30 31.72
N THR A 2 6.52 28.29 31.76
CA THR A 2 6.31 27.31 30.69
C THR A 2 5.17 27.75 29.78
N THR A 3 5.35 27.65 28.46
CA THR A 3 4.28 27.93 27.50
C THR A 3 3.19 26.85 27.53
N ALA A 4 2.02 27.15 26.95
CA ALA A 4 1.03 26.13 26.69
C ALA A 4 1.65 25.03 25.80
N PRO A 5 1.59 23.74 26.19
CA PRO A 5 2.16 22.68 25.37
C PRO A 5 1.25 22.36 24.19
N GLU A 6 1.86 22.05 23.05
CA GLU A 6 1.18 21.61 21.83
C GLU A 6 1.43 20.12 21.60
N VAL A 7 0.41 19.38 21.18
CA VAL A 7 0.51 17.96 20.86
C VAL A 7 0.32 17.76 19.37
N GLN A 8 1.25 17.05 18.73
CA GLN A 8 1.24 16.78 17.30
C GLN A 8 1.43 15.30 16.99
N ALA A 9 0.80 14.82 15.92
CA ALA A 9 1.08 13.50 15.37
C ALA A 9 2.37 13.55 14.54
N ILE A 10 3.17 12.49 14.62
CA ILE A 10 4.40 12.32 13.83
C ILE A 10 4.36 10.98 13.05
N PRO A 11 5.21 10.78 12.02
CA PRO A 11 5.22 9.55 11.25
C PRO A 11 5.33 8.27 12.10
N GLY A 12 4.63 7.22 11.66
CA GLY A 12 4.57 5.94 12.39
C GLY A 12 3.46 5.87 13.46
N GLY A 13 2.55 6.84 13.50
CA GLY A 13 1.41 6.84 14.44
C GLY A 13 1.79 7.20 15.88
N LEU A 14 2.92 7.88 16.07
CA LEU A 14 3.36 8.37 17.37
C LEU A 14 2.83 9.78 17.62
N MET A 15 2.81 10.18 18.89
CA MET A 15 2.46 11.54 19.32
C MET A 15 3.69 12.21 19.94
N GLU A 16 3.84 13.52 19.73
CA GLU A 16 4.89 14.34 20.29
C GLU A 16 4.29 15.56 21.00
N VAL A 17 4.77 15.85 22.21
CA VAL A 17 4.40 17.03 22.98
C VAL A 17 5.56 18.01 22.94
N VAL A 18 5.29 19.25 22.54
CA VAL A 18 6.29 20.31 22.41
C VAL A 18 5.90 21.54 23.21
N TRP A 19 6.88 22.17 23.85
CA TRP A 19 6.70 23.43 24.58
C TRP A 19 8.04 24.14 24.76
N THR A 20 8.00 25.37 25.27
CA THR A 20 9.21 26.13 25.63
C THR A 20 9.13 26.67 27.06
N THR A 21 10.30 27.03 27.59
CA THR A 21 10.49 27.72 28.86
C THR A 21 11.31 28.99 28.66
N ASP A 22 11.18 29.95 29.58
CA ASP A 22 12.01 31.16 29.65
C ASP A 22 13.38 30.92 30.32
N GLU A 23 13.53 29.82 31.04
CA GLU A 23 14.77 29.37 31.69
C GLU A 23 15.05 27.90 31.36
N ALA A 24 16.33 27.51 31.37
CA ALA A 24 16.73 26.14 31.04
C ALA A 24 16.15 25.16 32.06
N ALA A 25 15.38 24.18 31.58
CA ALA A 25 14.69 23.20 32.40
C ALA A 25 14.71 21.80 31.77
N ASP A 26 14.38 20.78 32.54
CA ASP A 26 14.18 19.42 32.04
C ASP A 26 12.83 19.26 31.30
N SER A 27 12.63 18.08 30.71
CA SER A 27 11.47 17.77 29.88
C SER A 27 10.70 16.58 30.47
N ARG A 28 9.58 16.81 31.17
CA ARG A 28 8.73 15.70 31.67
C ARG A 28 7.28 15.83 31.21
N VAL A 29 6.71 14.73 30.74
CA VAL A 29 5.29 14.57 30.43
C VAL A 29 4.72 13.42 31.26
N ASN A 30 3.71 13.72 32.09
CA ASN A 30 2.86 12.70 32.68
C ASN A 30 1.61 12.55 31.82
N PHE A 31 1.18 11.33 31.53
CA PHE A 31 0.02 11.07 30.69
C PHE A 31 -0.73 9.80 31.10
N GLY A 32 -1.98 9.67 30.67
CA GLY A 32 -2.83 8.51 30.99
C GLY A 32 -4.21 8.60 30.36
N ASP A 33 -5.02 7.56 30.54
CA ASP A 33 -6.37 7.46 29.96
C ASP A 33 -7.44 8.24 30.76
N SER A 34 -7.05 8.92 31.85
CA SER A 34 -7.94 9.72 32.70
C SER A 34 -7.24 11.00 33.18
N PRO A 35 -7.93 12.15 33.23
CA PRO A 35 -7.35 13.39 33.74
C PRO A 35 -7.05 13.32 35.24
N ALA A 36 -7.71 12.42 35.98
CA ALA A 36 -7.46 12.20 37.40
C ALA A 36 -6.26 11.27 37.66
N LEU A 37 -5.76 10.57 36.64
CA LEU A 37 -4.72 9.55 36.77
C LEU A 37 -3.77 9.56 35.57
N LEU A 38 -2.73 10.38 35.65
CA LEU A 38 -1.63 10.44 34.69
C LEU A 38 -0.53 9.44 35.08
N SER A 39 -0.82 8.14 34.92
CA SER A 39 0.02 7.05 35.46
C SER A 39 1.26 6.71 34.64
N ARG A 40 1.45 7.32 33.47
CA ARG A 40 2.57 7.07 32.55
C ARG A 40 3.46 8.30 32.50
N VAL A 41 4.77 8.09 32.32
CA VAL A 41 5.76 9.18 32.28
C VAL A 41 6.66 9.00 31.07
N ALA A 42 6.93 10.10 30.37
CA ALA A 42 7.94 10.19 29.32
C ALA A 42 8.72 11.50 29.49
N GLY A 43 9.97 11.53 29.07
CA GLY A 43 10.81 12.71 29.24
C GLY A 43 12.30 12.43 29.23
N ASP A 44 13.07 13.49 29.42
CA ASP A 44 14.51 13.48 29.61
C ASP A 44 14.91 14.50 30.68
N ILE A 45 16.17 14.41 31.11
CA ILE A 45 16.77 15.29 32.11
C ILE A 45 17.69 16.35 31.48
N GLU A 46 17.61 16.52 30.16
CA GLU A 46 18.46 17.48 29.46
C GLU A 46 17.89 18.89 29.62
N TYR A 47 18.71 19.80 30.15
CA TYR A 47 18.29 21.18 30.36
C TYR A 47 18.29 21.96 29.04
N GLY A 48 17.12 22.46 28.67
CA GLY A 48 16.93 23.24 27.44
C GLY A 48 15.82 24.28 27.58
N LEU A 49 15.68 25.12 26.55
CA LEU A 49 14.59 26.10 26.42
C LEU A 49 13.46 25.61 25.51
N ALA A 50 13.72 24.55 24.73
CA ALA A 50 12.78 23.97 23.79
C ALA A 50 12.70 22.47 24.03
N HIS A 51 11.51 21.99 24.33
CA HIS A 51 11.27 20.62 24.77
C HIS A 51 10.48 19.87 23.72
N ARG A 52 10.81 18.59 23.54
CA ARG A 52 10.06 17.66 22.71
C ARG A 52 10.05 16.30 23.37
N VAL A 53 8.87 15.75 23.62
CA VAL A 53 8.74 14.44 24.25
C VAL A 53 7.81 13.58 23.42
N ARG A 54 8.34 12.44 22.97
CA ARG A 54 7.58 11.44 22.20
C ARG A 54 6.84 10.50 23.15
N LEU A 55 5.58 10.25 22.86
CA LEU A 55 4.72 9.33 23.60
C LEU A 55 4.56 8.04 22.77
N ALA A 56 4.88 6.90 23.38
CA ALA A 56 4.83 5.57 22.74
C ALA A 56 3.87 4.63 23.48
N GLY A 57 3.49 3.52 22.84
CA GLY A 57 2.58 2.53 23.42
C GLY A 57 1.18 3.09 23.66
N LEU A 58 0.70 3.94 22.76
CA LEU A 58 -0.66 4.48 22.79
C LEU A 58 -1.58 3.55 22.01
N VAL A 59 -2.82 3.41 22.45
CA VAL A 59 -3.85 2.73 21.64
C VAL A 59 -4.33 3.71 20.56
N PRO A 60 -4.23 3.37 19.26
CA PRO A 60 -4.68 4.23 18.17
C PRO A 60 -6.14 4.70 18.35
N GLY A 61 -6.39 6.01 18.17
CA GLY A 61 -7.73 6.59 18.27
C GLY A 61 -8.27 6.75 19.69
N ALA A 62 -7.55 6.31 20.73
CA ALA A 62 -7.95 6.54 22.11
C ALA A 62 -7.60 7.96 22.59
N THR A 63 -8.43 8.52 23.46
CA THR A 63 -8.16 9.79 24.12
C THR A 63 -7.21 9.60 25.30
N TYR A 64 -6.20 10.44 25.37
CA TYR A 64 -5.26 10.52 26.47
C TYR A 64 -5.26 11.93 27.06
N TYR A 65 -4.90 12.02 28.33
CA TYR A 65 -4.69 13.26 29.05
C TYR A 65 -3.21 13.40 29.38
N TYR A 66 -2.72 14.63 29.43
CA TYR A 66 -1.32 14.89 29.72
C TYR A 66 -1.13 16.17 30.53
N GLN A 67 0.00 16.23 31.24
CA GLN A 67 0.51 17.43 31.89
C GLN A 67 2.02 17.45 31.72
N VAL A 68 2.56 18.59 31.31
CA VAL A 68 4.02 18.78 31.27
C VAL A 68 4.50 19.41 32.56
N THR A 69 5.69 19.00 33.00
CA THR A 69 6.42 19.58 34.12
C THR A 69 7.84 19.88 33.66
N SER A 70 8.32 21.06 33.99
CA SER A 70 9.69 21.50 33.74
C SER A 70 10.32 21.90 35.06
N VAL A 71 11.51 21.36 35.33
CA VAL A 71 12.30 21.61 36.53
C VAL A 71 13.66 22.17 36.11
N ASP A 72 14.04 23.32 36.67
CA ASP A 72 15.34 23.93 36.40
C ASP A 72 16.48 23.25 37.21
N PRO A 73 17.76 23.55 36.95
CA PRO A 73 18.88 22.99 37.71
C PRO A 73 18.89 23.33 39.21
N MET A 74 18.10 24.32 39.64
CA MET A 74 17.95 24.73 41.04
C MET A 74 16.78 24.01 41.73
N GLY A 75 16.02 23.20 40.99
CA GLY A 75 14.86 22.46 41.49
C GLY A 75 13.54 23.24 41.45
N ASN A 76 13.49 24.41 40.82
CA ASN A 76 12.24 25.13 40.64
C ASN A 76 11.39 24.42 39.58
N ALA A 77 10.19 24.00 39.97
CA ALA A 77 9.27 23.27 39.10
C ALA A 77 8.09 24.14 38.68
N THR A 78 7.71 24.04 37.42
CA THR A 78 6.46 24.59 36.89
C THR A 78 5.72 23.53 36.09
N SER A 79 4.40 23.58 36.06
CA SER A 79 3.57 22.61 35.34
C SER A 79 2.46 23.30 34.57
N SER A 80 2.10 22.72 33.42
CA SER A 80 0.95 23.18 32.65
C SER A 80 -0.38 22.81 33.32
N SER A 81 -1.48 23.36 32.81
CA SER A 81 -2.79 22.73 32.97
C SER A 81 -2.80 21.34 32.33
N ILE A 82 -3.75 20.50 32.75
CA ILE A 82 -4.00 19.22 32.08
C ILE A 82 -4.63 19.50 30.72
N GLY A 83 -4.05 18.94 29.67
CA GLY A 83 -4.63 18.91 28.32
C GLY A 83 -5.02 17.49 27.93
N ASP A 84 -5.67 17.35 26.77
CA ASP A 84 -6.02 16.07 26.17
C ASP A 84 -5.60 16.01 24.69
N PHE A 85 -5.46 14.79 24.17
CA PHE A 85 -5.26 14.53 22.76
C PHE A 85 -5.85 13.17 22.38
N VAL A 86 -6.12 12.99 21.09
CA VAL A 86 -6.47 11.68 20.53
C VAL A 86 -5.22 11.09 19.89
N ALA A 87 -4.85 9.88 20.29
CA ALA A 87 -3.70 9.18 19.72
C ALA A 87 -3.90 8.97 18.21
N ALA A 88 -2.87 9.28 17.42
CA ALA A 88 -2.92 9.14 15.97
C ALA A 88 -3.22 7.68 15.59
N VAL A 89 -4.06 7.51 14.56
CA VAL A 89 -4.26 6.20 13.93
C VAL A 89 -3.25 6.10 12.79
N PRO A 90 -2.28 5.17 12.84
CA PRO A 90 -1.32 5.01 11.75
C PRO A 90 -2.05 4.62 10.47
N SER A 91 -1.54 5.06 9.35
CA SER A 91 -2.04 4.69 8.03
C SER A 91 -0.94 4.10 7.17
N PHE A 92 -1.34 3.20 6.27
CA PHE A 92 -0.47 2.49 5.35
C PHE A 92 -1.01 2.59 3.94
N THR A 93 -0.12 2.47 2.96
CA THR A 93 -0.46 2.59 1.55
C THR A 93 -0.43 1.23 0.87
N LEU A 94 -1.54 0.88 0.23
CA LEU A 94 -1.59 -0.20 -0.74
C LEU A 94 -1.35 0.38 -2.14
N THR A 95 -0.18 0.07 -2.71
CA THR A 95 0.14 0.40 -4.10
C THR A 95 -0.34 -0.70 -5.02
N VAL A 96 -1.16 -0.37 -6.02
CA VAL A 96 -1.64 -1.33 -7.02
C VAL A 96 -1.17 -0.92 -8.40
N SER A 97 -0.43 -1.80 -9.08
CA SER A 97 0.18 -1.53 -10.39
C SER A 97 -0.05 -2.68 -11.37
N LYS A 98 0.40 -2.50 -12.60
CA LYS A 98 0.22 -3.44 -13.71
C LYS A 98 1.58 -3.91 -14.23
N SER A 99 1.64 -5.11 -14.78
CA SER A 99 2.80 -5.64 -15.51
C SER A 99 2.37 -6.57 -16.65
N GLY A 100 3.31 -6.91 -17.53
CA GLY A 100 3.09 -7.78 -18.69
C GLY A 100 2.60 -7.02 -19.93
N ALA A 101 2.51 -7.74 -21.05
CA ALA A 101 2.16 -7.21 -22.37
C ALA A 101 0.67 -6.85 -22.51
N GLY A 102 -0.18 -7.42 -21.66
CA GLY A 102 -1.61 -7.16 -21.69
C GLY A 102 -1.97 -5.81 -21.06
N SER A 103 -3.22 -5.39 -21.27
CA SER A 103 -3.79 -4.21 -20.64
C SER A 103 -5.02 -4.55 -19.80
N GLY A 104 -5.37 -3.63 -18.90
CA GLY A 104 -6.50 -3.78 -17.99
C GLY A 104 -6.63 -2.59 -17.05
N ALA A 105 -7.61 -2.61 -16.17
CA ALA A 105 -7.75 -1.69 -15.05
C ALA A 105 -7.33 -2.39 -13.75
N VAL A 106 -6.80 -1.62 -12.81
CA VAL A 106 -6.52 -2.07 -11.44
C VAL A 106 -7.15 -1.09 -10.46
N GLY A 107 -7.51 -1.58 -9.28
CA GLY A 107 -8.13 -0.78 -8.22
C GLY A 107 -7.84 -1.36 -6.83
N GLY A 108 -8.44 -0.73 -5.82
CA GLY A 108 -8.25 -1.12 -4.41
C GLY A 108 -7.00 -0.52 -3.75
N GLY A 109 -6.18 0.21 -4.49
CA GLY A 109 -5.06 0.97 -3.92
C GLY A 109 -5.50 2.22 -3.17
N GLY A 110 -4.62 2.75 -2.34
CA GLY A 110 -4.86 3.96 -1.55
C GLY A 110 -4.17 3.91 -0.19
N THR A 111 -4.37 4.97 0.59
CA THR A 111 -3.90 5.07 1.97
C THR A 111 -5.05 4.78 2.93
N TRP A 112 -4.84 3.86 3.86
CA TRP A 112 -5.88 3.34 4.75
C TRP A 112 -5.37 3.31 6.20
N PRO A 113 -6.25 3.50 7.20
CA PRO A 113 -5.90 3.23 8.59
C PRO A 113 -5.39 1.80 8.78
N VAL A 114 -4.51 1.61 9.75
CA VAL A 114 -4.03 0.28 10.17
C VAL A 114 -5.19 -0.69 10.38
N ASP A 115 -4.96 -1.96 10.03
CA ASP A 115 -5.91 -3.07 10.12
C ASP A 115 -7.16 -2.95 9.23
N THR A 116 -7.23 -1.93 8.38
CA THR A 116 -8.29 -1.84 7.37
C THR A 116 -8.20 -3.05 6.43
N SER A 117 -9.32 -3.76 6.26
CA SER A 117 -9.44 -4.85 5.30
C SER A 117 -9.54 -4.29 3.88
N VAL A 118 -8.50 -4.49 3.07
CA VAL A 118 -8.40 -4.02 1.68
C VAL A 118 -8.35 -5.20 0.71
N THR A 119 -8.68 -4.96 -0.56
CA THR A 119 -8.60 -5.98 -1.62
C THR A 119 -8.19 -5.31 -2.93
N ALA A 120 -7.10 -5.77 -3.55
CA ALA A 120 -6.71 -5.29 -4.87
C ALA A 120 -7.61 -5.91 -5.94
N THR A 121 -8.01 -5.11 -6.92
CA THR A 121 -8.87 -5.55 -8.02
C THR A 121 -8.17 -5.39 -9.36
N ALA A 122 -8.45 -6.30 -10.29
CA ALA A 122 -7.91 -6.28 -11.64
C ALA A 122 -9.00 -6.73 -12.62
N SER A 123 -9.16 -6.00 -13.72
CA SER A 123 -10.03 -6.37 -14.84
C SER A 123 -9.26 -6.24 -16.15
N ALA A 124 -9.19 -7.33 -16.90
CA ALA A 124 -8.50 -7.31 -18.20
C ALA A 124 -9.31 -6.52 -19.23
N ALA A 125 -8.60 -5.78 -20.07
CA ALA A 125 -9.22 -5.12 -21.22
C ALA A 125 -9.45 -6.15 -22.35
N SER A 126 -10.24 -5.75 -23.36
CA SER A 126 -10.43 -6.58 -24.56
C SER A 126 -9.09 -6.93 -25.23
N GLY A 127 -8.92 -8.21 -25.57
CA GLY A 127 -7.68 -8.75 -26.13
C GLY A 127 -6.60 -9.07 -25.11
N SER A 128 -6.85 -8.88 -23.81
CA SER A 128 -5.92 -9.24 -22.75
C SER A 128 -6.55 -10.21 -21.75
N SER A 129 -5.72 -10.91 -21.00
CA SER A 129 -6.12 -11.81 -19.92
C SER A 129 -5.41 -11.45 -18.63
N PHE A 130 -6.11 -11.58 -17.50
CA PHE A 130 -5.48 -11.42 -16.18
C PHE A 130 -4.76 -12.72 -15.81
N ALA A 131 -3.44 -12.65 -15.69
CA ALA A 131 -2.57 -13.80 -15.44
C ALA A 131 -2.29 -14.05 -13.95
N GLY A 132 -2.63 -13.10 -13.08
CA GLY A 132 -2.51 -13.26 -11.63
C GLY A 132 -1.87 -12.06 -10.93
N TRP A 133 -1.79 -12.18 -9.61
CA TRP A 133 -1.20 -11.18 -8.72
C TRP A 133 0.20 -11.56 -8.27
N THR A 134 1.06 -10.56 -8.12
CA THR A 134 2.32 -10.66 -7.39
C THR A 134 2.35 -9.59 -6.29
N PRO A 135 2.56 -9.96 -5.01
CA PRO A 135 2.61 -11.32 -4.49
C PRO A 135 1.24 -12.03 -4.59
N THR A 136 1.25 -13.36 -4.47
CA THR A 136 0.00 -14.14 -4.42
C THR A 136 -0.84 -13.72 -3.22
N GLY A 137 -2.16 -13.64 -3.39
CA GLY A 137 -3.10 -13.26 -2.32
C GLY A 137 -3.59 -11.80 -2.37
N CYS A 138 -3.04 -10.94 -3.23
CA CYS A 138 -3.54 -9.56 -3.38
C CYS A 138 -5.01 -9.46 -3.82
N GLY A 139 -5.51 -10.46 -4.54
CA GLY A 139 -6.90 -10.52 -5.01
C GLY A 139 -7.91 -10.99 -3.97
N VAL A 140 -7.50 -11.23 -2.73
CA VAL A 140 -8.38 -11.55 -1.61
C VAL A 140 -8.29 -10.46 -0.54
N ALA A 141 -9.27 -10.41 0.35
CA ALA A 141 -9.27 -9.44 1.44
C ALA A 141 -8.16 -9.73 2.46
N PHE A 142 -7.39 -8.70 2.83
CA PHE A 142 -6.38 -8.78 3.89
C PHE A 142 -6.32 -7.48 4.69
N ALA A 143 -5.93 -7.58 5.97
CA ALA A 143 -5.72 -6.42 6.83
C ALA A 143 -4.40 -5.72 6.49
N LEU A 144 -4.45 -4.40 6.31
CA LEU A 144 -3.26 -3.62 5.99
C LEU A 144 -2.49 -3.24 7.27
N THR A 145 -1.45 -3.99 7.58
CA THR A 145 -0.60 -3.79 8.78
C THR A 145 0.73 -3.08 8.47
N GLY A 146 0.95 -2.71 7.22
CA GLY A 146 2.15 -2.08 6.69
C GLY A 146 1.94 -1.68 5.23
N ASP A 147 2.85 -0.89 4.67
CA ASP A 147 2.83 -0.57 3.24
C ASP A 147 2.94 -1.86 2.42
N ALA A 148 2.10 -1.98 1.38
CA ALA A 148 2.01 -3.16 0.55
C ALA A 148 1.97 -2.79 -0.93
N SER A 149 2.43 -3.71 -1.77
CA SER A 149 2.42 -3.56 -3.22
C SER A 149 1.81 -4.79 -3.87
N CYS A 150 0.86 -4.56 -4.78
CA CYS A 150 0.16 -5.58 -5.54
C CYS A 150 0.27 -5.28 -7.03
N ILE A 151 0.88 -6.21 -7.76
CA ILE A 151 1.11 -6.08 -9.19
C ILE A 151 0.17 -7.05 -9.91
N ALA A 152 -0.74 -6.52 -10.71
CA ALA A 152 -1.58 -7.30 -11.60
C ALA A 152 -0.80 -7.61 -12.89
N ARG A 153 -0.55 -8.88 -13.18
CA ARG A 153 0.03 -9.29 -14.47
C ARG A 153 -1.08 -9.50 -15.50
N PHE A 154 -0.95 -8.85 -16.65
CA PHE A 154 -1.81 -9.07 -17.81
C PHE A 154 -1.00 -9.66 -18.96
N THR A 155 -1.60 -10.60 -19.68
CA THR A 155 -1.05 -11.15 -20.93
C THR A 155 -1.88 -10.67 -22.11
N LEU A 156 -1.25 -10.57 -23.26
CA LEU A 156 -1.90 -10.20 -24.51
C LEU A 156 -2.27 -11.50 -25.24
N ALA A 157 -3.52 -11.61 -25.70
CA ALA A 157 -4.02 -12.88 -26.22
C ALA A 157 -3.31 -13.31 -27.52
N ALA A 158 -2.83 -12.36 -28.32
CA ALA A 158 -2.17 -12.61 -29.60
C ALA A 158 -0.63 -12.66 -29.53
N ASP A 159 -0.05 -12.34 -28.37
CA ASP A 159 1.39 -12.42 -28.07
C ASP A 159 1.72 -13.89 -27.73
N LEU A 160 2.07 -14.66 -28.76
CA LEU A 160 2.33 -16.09 -28.74
C LEU A 160 3.80 -16.44 -28.52
N ASP A 161 4.74 -15.54 -28.83
CA ASP A 161 6.16 -15.75 -28.56
C ASP A 161 6.66 -15.11 -27.25
N GLY A 162 5.86 -14.22 -26.65
CA GLY A 162 6.05 -13.69 -25.31
C GLY A 162 6.99 -12.49 -25.24
N ASP A 163 7.26 -11.82 -26.36
CA ASP A 163 8.18 -10.67 -26.44
C ASP A 163 7.52 -9.32 -26.13
N SER A 164 6.23 -9.34 -25.83
CA SER A 164 5.40 -8.20 -25.41
C SER A 164 4.89 -7.27 -26.50
N ASP A 165 4.89 -7.70 -27.76
CA ASP A 165 4.10 -7.06 -28.80
C ASP A 165 3.19 -8.05 -29.57
N VAL A 166 2.59 -7.61 -30.68
CA VAL A 166 1.87 -8.52 -31.58
C VAL A 166 2.32 -8.26 -33.00
N ASP A 167 3.11 -9.16 -33.55
CA ASP A 167 3.75 -8.97 -34.85
C ASP A 167 3.89 -10.28 -35.67
N ASN A 168 4.91 -10.34 -36.55
CA ASN A 168 5.17 -11.50 -37.38
C ASN A 168 5.82 -12.68 -36.62
N GLY A 169 6.47 -12.44 -35.49
CA GLY A 169 6.97 -13.46 -34.56
C GLY A 169 5.82 -14.33 -34.05
N ASP A 170 4.74 -13.70 -33.58
CA ASP A 170 3.53 -14.40 -33.14
C ASP A 170 2.87 -15.20 -34.25
N TYR A 171 2.76 -14.59 -35.44
CA TYR A 171 2.22 -15.28 -36.60
C TYR A 171 3.06 -16.51 -36.96
N THR A 172 4.38 -16.43 -36.80
CA THR A 172 5.28 -17.56 -37.02
C THR A 172 5.01 -18.69 -36.03
N VAL A 173 4.79 -18.35 -34.74
CA VAL A 173 4.39 -19.32 -33.72
C VAL A 173 3.04 -19.96 -34.05
N PHE A 174 2.04 -19.17 -34.41
CA PHE A 174 0.72 -19.66 -34.80
C PHE A 174 0.82 -20.61 -36.00
N ARG A 175 1.53 -20.20 -37.06
CA ARG A 175 1.68 -20.97 -38.30
C ARG A 175 2.37 -22.31 -38.07
N ALA A 176 3.32 -22.38 -37.13
CA ALA A 176 3.98 -23.63 -36.78
C ALA A 176 3.03 -24.66 -36.14
N ALA A 177 1.97 -24.19 -35.46
CA ALA A 177 0.95 -25.03 -34.84
C ALA A 177 -0.24 -25.34 -35.77
N LEU A 178 -0.42 -24.60 -36.87
CA LEU A 178 -1.57 -24.76 -37.77
C LEU A 178 -1.74 -26.20 -38.28
N GLY A 179 -2.97 -26.70 -38.14
CA GLY A 179 -3.38 -28.07 -38.46
C GLY A 179 -2.96 -29.13 -37.43
N ALA A 180 -2.48 -28.73 -36.25
CA ALA A 180 -2.16 -29.63 -35.14
C ALA A 180 -3.35 -29.73 -34.19
N CYS A 181 -3.61 -30.93 -33.66
CA CYS A 181 -4.62 -31.16 -32.63
C CYS A 181 -3.98 -31.65 -31.34
N SER A 182 -4.72 -31.56 -30.24
CA SER A 182 -4.31 -32.02 -28.92
C SER A 182 -3.67 -33.42 -28.98
N GLY A 183 -2.50 -33.56 -28.35
CA GLY A 183 -1.66 -34.76 -28.42
C GLY A 183 -0.58 -34.76 -29.51
N ALA A 184 -0.66 -33.87 -30.51
CA ALA A 184 0.42 -33.70 -31.48
C ALA A 184 1.58 -32.86 -30.90
N ALA A 185 2.83 -33.19 -31.24
CA ALA A 185 4.02 -32.48 -30.74
C ALA A 185 4.04 -30.98 -31.08
N ARG A 186 3.40 -30.60 -32.18
CA ARG A 186 3.28 -29.21 -32.66
C ARG A 186 2.04 -28.47 -32.14
N TYR A 187 1.15 -29.16 -31.41
CA TYR A 187 -0.04 -28.51 -30.86
C TYR A 187 0.36 -27.54 -29.75
N ARG A 188 -0.23 -26.33 -29.81
CA ARG A 188 -0.06 -25.29 -28.79
C ARG A 188 -1.44 -24.83 -28.35
N LEU A 189 -1.75 -25.03 -27.08
CA LEU A 189 -3.01 -24.58 -26.49
C LEU A 189 -3.20 -23.06 -26.61
N ALA A 190 -2.13 -22.28 -26.57
CA ALA A 190 -2.19 -20.82 -26.76
C ALA A 190 -2.63 -20.42 -28.19
N SER A 191 -2.47 -21.30 -29.18
CA SER A 191 -2.88 -21.08 -30.57
C SER A 191 -4.25 -21.68 -30.90
N ASP A 192 -4.87 -22.42 -29.99
CA ASP A 192 -6.21 -23.00 -30.08
C ASP A 192 -7.18 -22.07 -29.32
N TYR A 193 -7.66 -21.06 -30.04
CA TYR A 193 -8.38 -19.91 -29.51
C TYR A 193 -9.85 -20.21 -29.21
N ASP A 194 -10.49 -21.08 -29.98
CA ASP A 194 -11.87 -21.51 -29.71
C ASP A 194 -11.95 -22.75 -28.80
N ARG A 195 -10.80 -23.36 -28.49
CA ARG A 195 -10.64 -24.51 -27.59
C ARG A 195 -11.39 -25.74 -28.07
N ASP A 196 -11.49 -25.93 -29.38
CA ASP A 196 -12.08 -27.13 -29.97
C ASP A 196 -11.10 -28.33 -29.97
N GLY A 197 -9.83 -28.08 -29.61
CA GLY A 197 -8.78 -29.09 -29.51
C GLY A 197 -7.88 -29.16 -30.74
N CYS A 198 -8.07 -28.30 -31.75
CA CYS A 198 -7.27 -28.22 -32.95
C CYS A 198 -6.94 -26.77 -33.32
N VAL A 199 -5.70 -26.52 -33.74
CA VAL A 199 -5.32 -25.21 -34.30
C VAL A 199 -5.68 -25.20 -35.78
N THR A 200 -6.67 -24.41 -36.16
CA THR A 200 -7.24 -24.36 -37.51
C THR A 200 -7.23 -22.95 -38.10
N THR A 201 -7.80 -22.81 -39.30
CA THR A 201 -8.07 -21.49 -39.88
C THR A 201 -9.18 -20.74 -39.14
N GLY A 202 -10.00 -21.42 -38.33
CA GLY A 202 -10.94 -20.81 -37.40
C GLY A 202 -10.20 -19.98 -36.36
N ASP A 203 -9.22 -20.59 -35.70
CA ASP A 203 -8.35 -19.94 -34.71
C ASP A 203 -7.58 -18.76 -35.29
N TYR A 204 -7.12 -18.89 -36.54
CA TYR A 204 -6.42 -17.80 -37.23
C TYR A 204 -7.30 -16.56 -37.31
N ARG A 205 -8.61 -16.70 -37.57
CA ARG A 205 -9.53 -15.55 -37.64
C ARG A 205 -9.70 -14.89 -36.28
N ILE A 206 -9.64 -15.66 -35.20
CA ILE A 206 -9.70 -15.15 -33.83
C ILE A 206 -8.40 -14.40 -33.49
N TRP A 207 -7.24 -15.04 -33.71
CA TRP A 207 -5.91 -14.41 -33.52
C TRP A 207 -5.79 -13.11 -34.33
N TYR A 208 -6.16 -13.15 -35.61
CA TYR A 208 -6.10 -11.98 -36.48
C TYR A 208 -7.04 -10.86 -36.03
N GLY A 209 -8.18 -11.20 -35.40
CA GLY A 209 -9.03 -10.23 -34.73
C GLY A 209 -8.29 -9.47 -33.62
N PHE A 210 -7.59 -10.19 -32.75
CA PHE A 210 -6.77 -9.58 -31.69
C PHE A 210 -5.59 -8.75 -32.24
N TYR A 211 -4.87 -9.28 -33.24
CA TYR A 211 -3.79 -8.55 -33.93
C TYR A 211 -4.28 -7.22 -34.51
N ARG A 212 -5.42 -7.22 -35.22
CA ARG A 212 -6.00 -5.98 -35.76
C ARG A 212 -6.38 -4.99 -34.66
N SER A 213 -6.93 -5.48 -33.55
CA SER A 213 -7.25 -4.63 -32.40
C SER A 213 -6.02 -4.05 -31.71
N PHE A 214 -4.87 -4.73 -31.79
CA PHE A 214 -3.59 -4.22 -31.27
C PHE A 214 -3.07 -3.05 -32.12
N LEU A 215 -3.07 -3.20 -33.45
CA LEU A 215 -2.54 -2.18 -34.38
C LEU A 215 -3.27 -0.83 -34.37
N VAL A 216 -4.53 -0.78 -33.92
CA VAL A 216 -5.35 0.44 -33.89
C VAL A 216 -5.41 1.09 -32.50
N ARG A 217 -4.60 0.63 -31.54
CA ARG A 217 -4.45 1.29 -30.24
C ARG A 217 -3.74 2.64 -30.45
N PRO A 218 -4.27 3.75 -29.90
CA PRO A 218 -3.67 5.07 -30.02
C PRO A 218 -2.35 5.20 -29.26
#